data_AF-A0A498KLY2-F1
#
_entry.id   AF-A0A498KLY2-F1
#
_cell.length_a   1.000
_cell.length_b   1.000
_cell.length_c   1.000
_cell.angle_alpha   90.00
_cell.angle_beta   90.00
_cell.angle_gamma   90.00
#
_symmetry.space_group_name_H-M   'P 1'
#
loop_
_entity.id
_entity.type
_entity.pdbx_description
1 polymer ?
#
loop_
_entity_poly.entity_id
_entity_poly.type
_entity_poly.pdbx_seq_one_letter_code
_entity_poly.pdbx_strand_id
1 'polypeptide(L)'
;MAFITDALGTKPTTGAIILGLVIPNRPPLGTALIKKTEFMVSEFLLPVFFFCAGLSVNVYSIHDWESFSKLQVLIVESYVTKFLGVTLAAMCCKIKFKHSLLLSMIMSIKGLIEPSIYSRWRVLKQMDQQSYTQIILSSLGLTMAIAPFIRFSCILHVHLRQSSSIHDCIRNIQSLLASNSETFQILRCVHNEESVRNMITLLEASNPTEASPICAYIFHAVELTVSAAPLLVRHTKQKKKFTNTSVPTNVHIMRAFENYSKNSKGPVVIEAFTMTAPYISMHETICHEANDKKVPLIIIPFHENHKDVIAPNCPTKAIRQFNINVQSYAPCTVGILVDRSLSCRLSLNHFSYNVAVFFIGGPDDREALAYSARMPGNTKVSISVFRFTLAETVIEEEQLKETKLDQALVDEFKLSNIGNDHLNWHEMEVADGVQLMDAIRQSHGDYDLVMVGRRHLEMSPRNEETVDFMENAELGAIGDMLASSDFCGGMVNVLVMQESREFVLRTALMKNLTRYYKLTYIAKPACRGQTS
;
A
#
# COMPACT_ATOMS: atom_id res chain seq x y z
N MET A 1 -24.80 14.01 28.87
CA MET A 1 -25.84 13.61 27.89
C MET A 1 -26.66 12.42 28.36
N ALA A 2 -26.07 11.29 28.80
CA ALA A 2 -26.83 10.13 29.27
C ALA A 2 -27.85 10.45 30.39
N PHE A 3 -27.43 11.20 31.42
CA PHE A 3 -28.31 11.66 32.51
C PHE A 3 -29.47 12.54 32.01
N ILE A 4 -29.20 13.45 31.08
CA ILE A 4 -30.20 14.35 30.50
C ILE A 4 -31.21 13.55 29.68
N THR A 5 -30.75 12.59 28.87
CA THR A 5 -31.65 11.73 28.09
C THR A 5 -32.52 10.84 28.96
N ASP A 6 -31.98 10.35 30.08
CA ASP A 6 -32.74 9.54 31.04
C ASP A 6 -33.79 10.39 31.78
N ALA A 7 -33.43 11.61 32.19
CA ALA A 7 -34.36 12.58 32.79
C ALA A 7 -35.49 13.00 31.82
N LEU A 8 -35.23 13.01 30.51
CA LEU A 8 -36.23 13.24 29.46
C LEU A 8 -37.08 12.00 29.12
N GLY A 9 -36.89 10.88 29.83
CA GLY A 9 -37.64 9.63 29.62
C GLY A 9 -37.18 8.82 28.40
N THR A 10 -36.03 9.15 27.81
CA THR A 10 -35.45 8.41 26.68
C THR A 10 -34.38 7.42 27.13
N LYS A 11 -33.93 6.54 26.24
CA LYS A 11 -32.91 5.52 26.56
C LYS A 11 -31.54 6.20 26.81
N PRO A 12 -30.82 5.89 27.91
CA PRO A 12 -29.51 6.48 28.19
C PRO A 12 -28.46 6.21 27.11
N THR A 13 -28.60 5.09 26.38
CA THR A 13 -27.76 4.76 25.21
C THR A 13 -27.88 5.80 24.09
N THR A 14 -29.07 6.37 23.90
CA THR A 14 -29.30 7.42 22.88
C THR A 14 -28.50 8.67 23.21
N GLY A 15 -28.39 9.05 24.49
CA GLY A 15 -27.57 10.19 24.91
C GLY A 15 -26.07 10.00 24.65
N ALA A 16 -25.56 8.77 24.79
CA ALA A 16 -24.18 8.43 24.44
C ALA A 16 -23.94 8.52 22.91
N ILE A 17 -24.89 8.05 22.10
CA ILE A 17 -24.82 8.13 20.63
C ILE A 17 -24.81 9.59 20.16
N ILE A 18 -25.69 10.44 20.73
CA ILE A 18 -25.74 11.86 20.39
C ILE A 18 -24.42 12.55 20.74
N LEU A 19 -23.84 12.24 21.91
CA LEU A 19 -22.53 12.76 22.28
C LEU A 19 -21.44 12.33 21.29
N GLY A 20 -21.45 11.06 20.87
CA GLY A 20 -20.55 10.55 19.84
C GLY A 20 -20.68 11.28 18.50
N LEU A 21 -21.90 11.61 18.08
CA LEU A 21 -22.17 12.37 16.85
C LEU A 21 -21.73 13.84 16.93
N VAL A 22 -21.73 14.43 18.12
CA VAL A 22 -21.27 15.81 18.35
C VAL A 22 -19.74 15.89 18.32
N ILE A 23 -19.03 14.81 18.64
CA ILE A 23 -17.56 14.77 18.60
C ILE A 23 -17.09 14.78 17.14
N PRO A 24 -16.21 15.71 16.74
CA PRO A 24 -15.73 15.77 15.36
C PRO A 24 -14.84 14.57 15.04
N ASN A 25 -15.12 13.89 13.92
CA ASN A 25 -14.32 12.75 13.42
C ASN A 25 -12.90 13.12 12.95
N ARG A 26 -12.51 14.39 13.02
CA ARG A 26 -11.22 14.86 12.51
C ARG A 26 -10.17 14.94 13.63
N PRO A 27 -8.89 14.69 13.32
CA PRO A 27 -7.80 14.98 14.24
C PRO A 27 -7.80 16.47 14.66
N PRO A 28 -7.32 16.81 15.87
CA PRO A 28 -6.67 15.93 16.86
C PRO A 28 -7.61 15.41 17.97
N LEU A 29 -8.79 16.01 18.15
CA LEU A 29 -9.60 15.79 19.34
C LEU A 29 -10.30 14.41 19.34
N GLY A 30 -11.02 14.08 18.26
CA GLY A 30 -11.75 12.81 18.18
C GLY A 30 -10.82 11.61 18.20
N THR A 31 -9.68 11.72 17.50
CA THR A 31 -8.66 10.66 17.44
C THR A 31 -7.99 10.44 18.80
N ALA A 32 -7.58 11.50 19.50
CA ALA A 32 -6.99 11.37 20.83
C ALA A 32 -7.98 10.79 21.86
N LEU A 33 -9.24 11.19 21.80
CA LEU A 33 -10.29 10.68 22.69
C LEU A 33 -10.51 9.18 22.46
N ILE A 34 -10.75 8.78 21.21
CA ILE A 34 -10.99 7.38 20.88
C ILE A 34 -9.77 6.55 21.28
N LYS A 35 -8.54 6.93 20.92
CA LYS A 35 -7.32 6.18 21.27
C LYS A 35 -7.16 5.95 22.78
N LYS A 36 -7.45 6.96 23.60
CA LYS A 36 -7.40 6.82 25.07
C LYS A 36 -8.54 5.96 25.61
N THR A 37 -9.74 6.09 25.04
CA THR A 37 -10.91 5.34 25.52
C THR A 37 -10.97 3.91 24.99
N GLU A 38 -10.42 3.64 23.81
CA GLU A 38 -10.53 2.36 23.12
C GLU A 38 -9.86 1.26 23.94
N PHE A 39 -8.63 1.49 24.41
CA PHE A 39 -7.93 0.54 25.29
C PHE A 39 -8.74 0.24 26.56
N MET A 40 -9.29 1.27 27.21
CA MET A 40 -10.13 1.09 28.40
C MET A 40 -11.42 0.32 28.09
N VAL A 41 -12.03 0.57 26.93
CA VAL A 41 -13.27 -0.08 26.52
C VAL A 41 -13.01 -1.54 26.11
N SER A 42 -11.99 -1.81 25.31
CA SER A 42 -11.69 -3.14 24.75
C SER A 42 -11.12 -4.10 25.80
N GLU A 43 -10.19 -3.64 26.63
CA GLU A 43 -9.50 -4.51 27.59
C GLU A 43 -10.24 -4.67 28.91
N PHE A 44 -11.05 -3.68 29.30
CA PHE A 44 -11.69 -3.67 30.62
C PHE A 44 -13.22 -3.68 30.56
N LEU A 45 -13.85 -2.69 29.94
CA LEU A 45 -15.31 -2.57 30.00
C LEU A 45 -16.04 -3.68 29.22
N LEU A 46 -15.51 -4.05 28.05
CA LEU A 46 -16.12 -5.05 27.18
C LEU A 46 -16.06 -6.47 27.78
N PRO A 47 -14.91 -6.95 28.31
CA PRO A 47 -14.85 -8.24 29.00
C PRO A 47 -15.73 -8.28 30.26
N VAL A 48 -15.74 -7.21 31.05
CA VAL A 48 -16.60 -7.11 32.25
C VAL A 48 -18.09 -7.17 31.87
N PHE A 49 -18.50 -6.49 30.79
CA PHE A 49 -19.86 -6.57 30.29
C PHE A 49 -20.25 -8.01 29.93
N PHE A 50 -19.42 -8.70 29.15
CA PHE A 50 -19.71 -10.08 28.75
C PHE A 50 -19.68 -11.04 29.93
N PHE A 51 -18.82 -10.81 30.92
CA PHE A 51 -18.79 -11.58 32.16
C PHE A 51 -20.10 -11.43 32.95
N CYS A 52 -20.56 -10.20 33.18
CA CYS A 52 -21.84 -9.93 33.87
C CYS A 52 -23.05 -10.47 33.10
N ALA A 53 -23.05 -10.33 31.77
CA ALA A 53 -24.10 -10.88 30.91
C ALA A 53 -24.11 -12.41 30.96
N GLY A 54 -22.93 -13.05 31.04
CA GLY A 54 -22.77 -14.49 31.18
C GLY A 54 -23.23 -15.02 32.54
N LEU A 55 -22.86 -14.37 33.64
CA LEU A 55 -23.35 -14.73 35.00
C LEU A 55 -24.88 -14.67 35.12
N SER A 56 -25.50 -13.82 34.31
CA SER A 56 -26.95 -13.67 34.26
C SER A 56 -27.66 -14.81 33.53
N VAL A 57 -26.93 -15.63 32.77
CA VAL A 57 -27.47 -16.78 32.04
C VAL A 57 -27.55 -17.97 32.98
N ASN A 58 -28.72 -18.59 33.10
CA ASN A 58 -28.91 -19.78 33.92
C ASN A 58 -29.42 -20.93 33.04
N VAL A 59 -28.50 -21.77 32.57
CA VAL A 59 -28.82 -22.90 31.67
C VAL A 59 -29.76 -23.91 32.35
N TYR A 60 -29.64 -24.08 33.67
CA TYR A 60 -30.50 -24.96 34.44
C TYR A 60 -31.95 -24.48 34.52
N SER A 61 -32.25 -23.23 34.14
CA SER A 61 -33.62 -22.75 34.10
C SER A 61 -34.45 -23.37 32.97
N ILE A 62 -33.82 -23.97 31.95
CA ILE A 62 -34.49 -24.54 30.78
C ILE A 62 -35.05 -25.92 31.14
N HIS A 63 -36.35 -25.97 31.49
CA HIS A 63 -37.05 -27.22 31.81
C HIS A 63 -38.02 -27.64 30.70
N ASP A 64 -38.63 -26.67 30.01
CA ASP A 64 -39.68 -26.94 29.01
C ASP A 64 -39.09 -27.08 27.59
N TRP A 65 -38.86 -28.32 27.17
CA TRP A 65 -38.30 -28.62 25.85
C TRP A 65 -39.23 -28.20 24.69
N GLU A 66 -40.55 -28.26 24.89
CA GLU A 66 -41.52 -27.85 23.88
C GLU A 66 -41.49 -26.33 23.64
N SER A 67 -41.49 -25.55 24.72
CA SER A 67 -41.37 -24.08 24.67
C SER A 67 -40.02 -23.64 24.12
N PHE A 68 -38.94 -24.35 24.50
CA PHE A 68 -37.60 -24.17 23.94
C PHE A 68 -37.59 -24.38 22.42
N SER A 69 -38.18 -25.48 21.94
CA SER A 69 -38.21 -25.81 20.51
C SER A 69 -38.99 -24.77 19.70
N LYS A 70 -40.17 -24.34 20.19
CA LYS A 70 -40.98 -23.29 19.55
C LYS A 70 -40.21 -21.98 19.43
N LEU A 71 -39.56 -21.55 20.52
CA LEU A 71 -38.79 -20.31 20.54
C LEU A 71 -37.55 -20.39 19.64
N GLN A 72 -36.87 -21.53 19.60
CA GLN A 72 -35.72 -21.73 18.72
C GLN A 72 -36.10 -21.69 17.23
N VAL A 73 -37.24 -22.26 16.85
CA VAL A 73 -37.75 -22.20 15.46
C VAL A 73 -38.01 -20.75 15.05
N LEU A 74 -38.68 -19.96 15.91
CA LEU A 74 -38.93 -18.53 15.65
C LEU A 74 -37.63 -17.74 15.46
N ILE A 75 -36.60 -18.03 16.27
CA ILE A 75 -35.30 -17.38 16.16
C ILE A 75 -34.66 -17.71 14.81
N VAL A 76 -34.60 -19.00 14.44
CA VAL A 76 -34.00 -19.44 13.17
C VAL A 76 -34.74 -18.83 11.98
N GLU A 77 -36.07 -18.83 11.99
CA GLU A 77 -36.90 -18.23 10.95
C GLU A 77 -36.64 -16.72 10.81
N SER A 78 -36.51 -15.99 11.92
CA SER A 78 -36.17 -14.57 11.92
C SER A 78 -34.80 -14.31 11.27
N TYR A 79 -33.80 -15.15 11.55
CA TYR A 79 -32.47 -15.01 10.93
C TYR A 79 -32.48 -15.36 9.44
N VAL A 80 -33.19 -16.42 9.04
CA VAL A 80 -33.34 -16.80 7.63
C VAL A 80 -34.04 -15.71 6.83
N THR A 81 -35.13 -15.16 7.37
CA THR A 81 -35.87 -14.06 6.72
C THR A 81 -35.00 -12.82 6.56
N LYS A 82 -34.24 -12.45 7.59
CA LYS A 82 -33.29 -11.33 7.52
C LYS A 82 -32.20 -11.59 6.48
N PHE A 83 -31.63 -12.79 6.46
CA PHE A 83 -30.58 -13.17 5.52
C PHE A 83 -31.07 -13.13 4.06
N LEU A 84 -32.25 -13.69 3.79
CA LEU A 84 -32.86 -13.68 2.47
C LEU A 84 -33.25 -12.26 2.04
N GLY A 85 -33.84 -11.48 2.94
CA GLY A 85 -34.25 -10.10 2.67
C GLY A 85 -33.07 -9.19 2.29
N VAL A 86 -31.96 -9.25 3.03
CA VAL A 86 -30.76 -8.46 2.70
C VAL A 86 -30.13 -8.91 1.39
N THR A 87 -30.10 -10.22 1.12
CA THR A 87 -29.57 -10.76 -0.14
C THR A 87 -30.40 -10.29 -1.33
N LEU A 88 -31.73 -10.35 -1.22
CA LEU A 88 -32.65 -9.90 -2.27
C LEU A 88 -32.53 -8.39 -2.51
N ALA A 89 -32.51 -7.58 -1.45
CA ALA A 89 -32.33 -6.14 -1.55
C ALA A 89 -31.00 -5.76 -2.24
N ALA A 90 -29.91 -6.44 -1.88
CA ALA A 90 -28.60 -6.21 -2.50
C ALA A 90 -28.58 -6.60 -3.99
N MET A 91 -29.29 -7.66 -4.38
CA MET A 91 -29.46 -8.02 -5.80
C MET A 91 -30.27 -6.95 -6.55
N CYS A 92 -31.34 -6.40 -5.96
CA CYS A 92 -32.09 -5.29 -6.54
C CYS A 92 -31.20 -4.04 -6.76
N CYS A 93 -30.18 -3.85 -5.92
CA CYS A 93 -29.16 -2.80 -6.07
C CYS A 93 -28.06 -3.14 -7.10
N LYS A 94 -28.22 -4.17 -7.94
CA LYS A 94 -27.25 -4.62 -8.96
C LYS A 94 -25.89 -5.08 -8.41
N ILE A 95 -25.84 -5.52 -7.15
CA ILE A 95 -24.64 -6.15 -6.57
C ILE A 95 -24.59 -7.62 -7.02
N LYS A 96 -23.42 -8.13 -7.42
CA LYS A 96 -23.27 -9.54 -7.83
C LYS A 96 -23.68 -10.49 -6.70
N PHE A 97 -24.35 -11.59 -7.04
CA PHE A 97 -24.90 -12.56 -6.07
C PHE A 97 -23.91 -13.02 -4.98
N LYS A 98 -22.64 -13.22 -5.34
CA LYS A 98 -21.59 -13.61 -4.39
C LYS A 98 -21.31 -12.52 -3.35
N HIS A 99 -21.30 -11.25 -3.75
CA HIS A 99 -21.11 -10.11 -2.84
C HIS A 99 -22.34 -9.84 -1.99
N SER A 100 -23.55 -10.05 -2.53
CA SER A 100 -24.79 -9.90 -1.76
C SER A 100 -24.89 -10.95 -0.64
N LEU A 101 -24.48 -12.19 -0.89
CA LEU A 101 -24.42 -13.23 0.15
C LEU A 101 -23.46 -12.85 1.28
N LEU A 102 -22.24 -12.41 0.93
CA LEU A 102 -21.25 -11.97 1.92
C LEU A 102 -21.77 -10.79 2.74
N LEU A 103 -22.36 -9.79 2.08
CA LEU A 103 -22.95 -8.62 2.74
C LEU A 103 -24.06 -9.03 3.71
N SER A 104 -24.92 -9.97 3.31
CA SER A 104 -26.00 -10.49 4.14
C SER A 104 -25.49 -11.21 5.40
N MET A 105 -24.42 -12.00 5.28
CA MET A 105 -23.78 -12.65 6.43
C MET A 105 -23.19 -11.61 7.39
N ILE A 106 -22.51 -10.59 6.88
CA ILE A 106 -21.92 -9.51 7.70
C ILE A 106 -23.01 -8.74 8.45
N MET A 107 -24.10 -8.37 7.78
CA MET A 107 -25.24 -7.65 8.40
C MET A 107 -26.03 -8.50 9.41
N SER A 108 -25.84 -9.83 9.37
CA SER A 108 -26.46 -10.76 10.32
C SER A 108 -25.73 -10.77 11.67
N ILE A 109 -24.44 -10.43 11.71
CA ILE A 109 -23.67 -10.32 12.95
C ILE A 109 -23.85 -8.92 13.54
N LYS A 110 -24.64 -8.78 14.61
CA LYS A 110 -24.83 -7.51 15.33
C LYS A 110 -23.92 -7.34 16.56
N GLY A 111 -23.14 -8.36 16.91
CA GLY A 111 -22.12 -8.29 17.97
C GLY A 111 -22.67 -7.87 19.33
N LEU A 112 -22.03 -6.89 19.97
CA LEU A 112 -22.35 -6.37 21.32
C LEU A 112 -23.78 -5.82 21.47
N ILE A 113 -24.39 -5.35 20.38
CA ILE A 113 -25.65 -4.61 20.44
C ILE A 113 -26.81 -5.52 20.89
N GLU A 114 -26.84 -6.77 20.41
CA GLU A 114 -27.89 -7.74 20.75
C GLU A 114 -27.93 -8.11 22.25
N PRO A 115 -26.85 -8.63 22.86
CA PRO A 115 -26.87 -8.98 24.28
C PRO A 115 -27.13 -7.76 25.18
N SER A 116 -26.71 -6.56 24.76
CA SER A 116 -27.00 -5.31 25.48
C SER A 116 -28.50 -5.00 25.55
N ILE A 117 -29.23 -5.24 24.46
CA ILE A 117 -30.68 -5.03 24.41
C ILE A 117 -31.40 -6.10 25.25
N TYR A 118 -31.00 -7.37 25.14
CA TYR A 118 -31.62 -8.46 25.89
C TYR A 118 -31.41 -8.32 27.41
N SER A 119 -30.21 -7.92 27.83
CA SER A 119 -29.90 -7.66 29.24
C SER A 119 -30.81 -6.57 29.82
N ARG A 120 -31.07 -5.52 29.04
CA ARG A 120 -32.00 -4.46 29.44
C ARG A 120 -33.45 -4.95 29.55
N TRP A 121 -33.93 -5.74 28.59
CA TRP A 121 -35.30 -6.29 28.64
C TRP A 121 -35.51 -7.18 29.86
N ARG A 122 -34.48 -7.92 30.26
CA ARG A 122 -34.48 -8.68 31.52
C ARG A 122 -34.57 -7.78 32.75
N VAL A 123 -33.77 -6.71 32.82
CA VAL A 123 -33.81 -5.76 33.95
C VAL A 123 -35.19 -5.09 34.07
N LEU A 124 -35.83 -4.77 32.94
CA LEU A 124 -37.18 -4.21 32.90
C LEU A 124 -38.29 -5.24 33.19
N LYS A 125 -37.93 -6.50 33.50
CA LYS A 125 -38.85 -7.63 33.74
C LYS A 125 -39.84 -7.88 32.59
N GLN A 126 -39.45 -7.54 31.36
CA GLN A 126 -40.24 -7.80 30.16
C GLN A 126 -40.03 -9.21 29.60
N MET A 127 -39.01 -9.93 30.08
CA MET A 127 -38.65 -11.25 29.61
C MET A 127 -38.30 -12.17 30.78
N ASP A 128 -38.76 -13.41 30.68
CA ASP A 128 -38.47 -14.45 31.65
C ASP A 128 -37.01 -14.94 31.55
N GLN A 129 -36.52 -15.48 32.67
CA GLN A 129 -35.16 -16.01 32.79
C GLN A 129 -34.85 -17.10 31.76
N GLN A 130 -35.84 -17.94 31.45
CA GLN A 130 -35.73 -19.01 30.46
C GLN A 130 -35.52 -18.44 29.06
N SER A 131 -36.41 -17.53 28.60
CA SER A 131 -36.31 -16.92 27.28
C SER A 131 -35.04 -16.08 27.10
N TYR A 132 -34.60 -15.38 28.15
CA TYR A 132 -33.34 -14.64 28.16
C TYR A 132 -32.13 -15.56 27.92
N THR A 133 -32.07 -16.66 28.67
CA THR A 133 -31.00 -17.68 28.55
C THR A 133 -30.99 -18.29 27.14
N GLN A 134 -32.17 -18.61 26.59
CA GLN A 134 -32.33 -19.20 25.26
C GLN A 134 -31.89 -18.25 24.13
N ILE A 135 -32.30 -16.98 24.18
CA ILE A 135 -31.97 -15.98 23.14
C ILE A 135 -30.47 -15.65 23.15
N ILE A 136 -29.83 -15.54 24.32
CA ILE A 136 -28.39 -15.31 24.39
C ILE A 136 -27.63 -16.52 23.84
N LEU A 137 -27.97 -17.74 24.28
CA LEU A 137 -27.27 -18.95 23.85
C LEU A 137 -27.41 -19.20 22.34
N SER A 138 -28.59 -18.97 21.77
CA SER A 138 -28.83 -19.08 20.33
C SER A 138 -28.10 -18.01 19.52
N SER A 139 -28.07 -16.75 19.98
CA SER A 139 -27.30 -15.68 19.33
C SER A 139 -25.78 -15.95 19.34
N LEU A 140 -25.27 -16.54 20.43
CA LEU A 140 -23.87 -16.94 20.55
C LEU A 140 -23.56 -18.10 19.58
N GLY A 141 -24.40 -19.13 19.56
CA GLY A 141 -24.24 -20.28 18.67
C GLY A 141 -24.27 -19.88 17.19
N LEU A 142 -25.19 -18.99 16.81
CA LEU A 142 -25.25 -18.48 15.44
C LEU A 142 -24.01 -17.66 15.08
N THR A 143 -23.54 -16.79 15.99
CA THR A 143 -22.32 -16.00 15.76
C THR A 143 -21.09 -16.91 15.61
N MET A 144 -21.00 -17.98 16.41
CA MET A 144 -19.95 -18.99 16.33
C MET A 144 -19.98 -19.75 14.98
N ALA A 145 -21.16 -19.99 14.40
CA ALA A 145 -21.30 -20.64 13.10
C ALA A 145 -21.00 -19.69 11.92
N ILE A 146 -21.49 -18.45 11.96
CA ILE A 146 -21.36 -17.49 10.85
C ILE A 146 -19.95 -16.90 10.77
N ALA A 147 -19.30 -16.59 11.91
CA ALA A 147 -17.97 -15.97 11.94
C ALA A 147 -16.87 -16.72 11.15
N PRO A 148 -16.68 -18.05 11.31
CA PRO A 148 -15.70 -18.80 10.52
C PRO A 148 -16.09 -18.85 9.03
N PHE A 149 -17.38 -18.87 8.72
CA PHE A 149 -17.87 -18.89 7.35
C PHE A 149 -17.59 -17.57 6.60
N ILE A 150 -17.77 -16.43 7.28
CA ILE A 150 -17.38 -15.12 6.75
C ILE A 150 -15.87 -15.07 6.56
N ARG A 151 -15.09 -15.50 7.58
CA ARG A 151 -13.62 -15.48 7.49
C ARG A 151 -13.13 -16.32 6.31
N PHE A 152 -13.67 -17.52 6.13
CA PHE A 152 -13.35 -18.39 5.00
C PHE A 152 -13.73 -17.76 3.66
N SER A 153 -14.95 -17.22 3.55
CA SER A 153 -15.45 -16.60 2.31
C SER A 153 -14.68 -15.33 1.95
N CYS A 154 -14.30 -14.52 2.94
CA CYS A 154 -13.55 -13.28 2.75
C CYS A 154 -12.09 -13.57 2.35
N ILE A 155 -11.41 -14.51 3.03
CA ILE A 155 -10.05 -14.93 2.69
C ILE A 155 -10.00 -15.50 1.27
N LEU A 156 -10.95 -16.39 0.92
CA LEU A 156 -11.04 -16.96 -0.42
C LEU A 156 -11.27 -15.87 -1.49
N HIS A 157 -12.03 -14.84 -1.16
CA HIS A 157 -12.32 -13.73 -2.06
C HIS A 157 -11.12 -12.79 -2.27
N VAL A 158 -10.36 -12.47 -1.20
CA VAL A 158 -9.11 -11.70 -1.31
C VAL A 158 -8.11 -12.44 -2.21
N HIS A 159 -7.99 -13.76 -2.04
CA HIS A 159 -7.11 -14.59 -2.86
C HIS A 159 -7.55 -14.68 -4.32
N LEU A 160 -8.86 -14.85 -4.59
CA LEU A 160 -9.39 -14.94 -5.96
C LEU A 160 -9.33 -13.60 -6.71
N ARG A 161 -9.50 -12.46 -6.03
CA ARG A 161 -9.44 -11.12 -6.65
C ARG A 161 -8.01 -10.71 -7.00
N GLN A 162 -7.03 -11.09 -6.18
CA GLN A 162 -5.61 -11.00 -6.56
C GLN A 162 -5.34 -11.90 -7.78
N SER A 163 -5.81 -13.16 -7.79
CA SER A 163 -5.49 -14.07 -8.91
C SER A 163 -6.13 -13.70 -10.26
N SER A 164 -7.28 -13.02 -10.32
CA SER A 164 -7.96 -12.71 -11.59
C SER A 164 -7.59 -11.34 -12.20
N SER A 165 -7.03 -10.41 -11.42
CA SER A 165 -6.64 -9.08 -11.90
C SER A 165 -5.14 -8.94 -12.19
N ILE A 166 -4.31 -9.85 -11.68
CA ILE A 166 -2.85 -9.81 -11.82
C ILE A 166 -2.36 -10.39 -13.17
N HIS A 167 -3.22 -11.15 -13.86
CA HIS A 167 -2.85 -11.71 -15.18
C HIS A 167 -2.93 -10.69 -16.33
N ASP A 168 -3.53 -9.53 -16.12
CA ASP A 168 -3.60 -8.47 -17.13
C ASP A 168 -2.47 -7.44 -16.93
N CYS A 169 -1.29 -7.80 -17.46
CA CYS A 169 -0.19 -6.89 -17.79
C CYS A 169 0.66 -6.40 -16.61
N ILE A 170 1.76 -7.12 -16.32
CA ILE A 170 2.95 -6.49 -15.74
C ILE A 170 3.38 -5.37 -16.69
N ARG A 171 3.54 -4.16 -16.14
CA ARG A 171 3.83 -2.96 -16.93
C ARG A 171 5.21 -2.44 -16.55
N ASN A 172 6.08 -2.50 -17.53
CA ASN A 172 7.44 -1.97 -17.46
C ASN A 172 7.49 -0.64 -18.22
N ILE A 173 8.35 0.28 -17.82
CA ILE A 173 8.58 1.55 -18.53
C ILE A 173 9.03 1.26 -19.97
N GLN A 174 9.86 0.23 -20.15
CA GLN A 174 10.31 -0.24 -21.46
C GLN A 174 9.16 -0.63 -22.41
N SER A 175 8.14 -1.31 -21.86
CA SER A 175 7.00 -1.77 -22.67
C SER A 175 6.13 -0.62 -23.18
N LEU A 176 6.16 0.54 -22.51
CA LEU A 176 5.44 1.73 -22.93
C LEU A 176 6.21 2.59 -23.94
N LEU A 177 7.54 2.60 -23.86
CA LEU A 177 8.38 3.31 -24.83
C LEU A 177 8.20 2.74 -26.26
N ALA A 178 7.93 1.43 -26.38
CA ALA A 178 7.60 0.80 -27.66
C ALA A 178 6.22 1.22 -28.22
N SER A 179 5.35 1.80 -27.39
CA SER A 179 3.96 2.18 -27.69
C SER A 179 3.83 3.71 -27.66
N ASN A 180 4.39 4.37 -28.68
CA ASN A 180 4.58 5.83 -28.87
C ASN A 180 3.35 6.77 -28.78
N SER A 181 2.27 6.44 -28.07
CA SER A 181 1.03 7.24 -28.06
C SER A 181 0.29 7.33 -26.72
N GLU A 182 0.78 6.73 -25.64
CA GLU A 182 0.11 6.80 -24.33
C GLU A 182 0.75 7.84 -23.40
N THR A 183 -0.09 8.60 -22.68
CA THR A 183 0.35 9.53 -21.62
C THR A 183 1.20 8.79 -20.59
N PHE A 184 2.38 9.31 -20.25
CA PHE A 184 3.23 8.68 -19.23
C PHE A 184 2.65 8.96 -17.84
N GLN A 185 2.16 7.91 -17.21
CA GLN A 185 1.51 8.00 -15.89
C GLN A 185 2.53 7.70 -14.79
N ILE A 186 2.64 8.58 -13.79
CA ILE A 186 3.53 8.39 -12.64
C ILE A 186 2.71 8.50 -11.37
N LEU A 187 2.71 7.47 -10.54
CA LEU A 187 2.14 7.53 -9.21
C LEU A 187 3.24 7.88 -8.23
N ARG A 188 3.02 8.90 -7.39
CA ARG A 188 3.98 9.27 -6.36
C ARG A 188 3.35 9.39 -4.99
N CYS A 189 4.04 8.87 -3.99
CA CYS A 189 3.63 9.00 -2.59
C CYS A 189 4.37 10.16 -1.93
N VAL A 190 3.64 10.98 -1.18
CA VAL A 190 4.16 12.11 -0.40
C VAL A 190 3.79 11.89 1.06
N HIS A 191 4.78 11.95 1.95
CA HIS A 191 4.54 11.94 3.39
C HIS A 191 4.70 13.33 4.02
N ASN A 192 5.56 14.18 3.46
CA ASN A 192 5.92 15.48 4.03
C ASN A 192 5.98 16.61 2.99
N GLU A 193 6.02 17.86 3.44
CA GLU A 193 6.12 19.04 2.55
C GLU A 193 7.50 19.16 1.89
N GLU A 194 8.56 18.75 2.58
CA GLU A 194 9.96 18.90 2.12
C GLU A 194 10.22 18.12 0.82
N SER A 195 9.65 16.90 0.72
CA SER A 195 9.81 16.05 -0.47
C SER A 195 9.09 16.60 -1.70
N VAL A 196 8.15 17.54 -1.55
CA VAL A 196 7.38 18.11 -2.66
C VAL A 196 8.31 18.78 -3.67
N ARG A 197 9.34 19.48 -3.21
CA ARG A 197 10.28 20.19 -4.09
C ARG A 197 11.03 19.20 -4.98
N ASN A 198 11.65 18.17 -4.38
CA ASN A 198 12.45 17.19 -5.12
C ASN A 198 11.59 16.33 -6.05
N MET A 199 10.31 16.17 -5.71
CA MET A 199 9.36 15.54 -6.62
C MET A 199 9.03 16.45 -7.82
N ILE A 200 8.80 17.74 -7.62
CA ILE A 200 8.57 18.66 -8.73
C ILE A 200 9.80 18.72 -9.64
N THR A 201 11.01 18.84 -9.09
CA THR A 201 12.25 18.86 -9.90
C THR A 201 12.42 17.58 -10.71
N LEU A 202 12.11 16.40 -10.14
CA LEU A 202 12.15 15.14 -10.88
C LEU A 202 11.10 15.07 -12.00
N LEU A 203 9.91 15.67 -11.81
CA LEU A 203 8.90 15.77 -12.87
C LEU A 203 9.33 16.74 -13.98
N GLU A 204 10.00 17.84 -13.63
CA GLU A 204 10.58 18.79 -14.59
C GLU A 204 11.74 18.17 -15.37
N ALA A 205 12.59 17.39 -14.70
CA ALA A 205 13.69 16.66 -15.33
C ALA A 205 13.20 15.60 -16.32
N SER A 206 12.00 15.04 -16.12
CA SER A 206 11.38 14.04 -17.00
C SER A 206 10.88 14.59 -18.35
N ASN A 207 11.09 15.89 -18.62
CA ASN A 207 10.78 16.59 -19.86
C ASN A 207 9.36 16.34 -20.43
N PRO A 208 8.30 16.87 -19.81
CA PRO A 208 6.96 16.75 -20.35
C PRO A 208 6.85 17.48 -21.69
N THR A 209 6.56 16.74 -22.76
CA THR A 209 6.38 17.27 -24.13
C THR A 209 5.00 16.92 -24.68
N GLU A 210 4.54 17.59 -25.74
CA GLU A 210 3.27 17.25 -26.41
C GLU A 210 3.25 15.82 -26.98
N ALA A 211 4.42 15.32 -27.40
CA ALA A 211 4.57 13.94 -27.85
C ALA A 211 4.57 12.93 -26.69
N SER A 212 4.90 13.36 -25.47
CA SER A 212 4.96 12.50 -24.30
C SER A 212 4.45 13.20 -23.02
N PRO A 213 3.14 13.51 -22.96
CA PRO A 213 2.55 14.21 -21.82
C PRO A 213 2.67 13.38 -20.53
N ILE A 214 2.83 14.07 -19.39
CA ILE A 214 2.97 13.44 -18.08
C ILE A 214 1.68 13.61 -17.28
N CYS A 215 1.13 12.51 -16.79
CA CYS A 215 0.03 12.50 -15.82
C CYS A 215 0.56 12.01 -14.47
N ALA A 216 0.62 12.88 -13.47
CA ALA A 216 1.12 12.54 -12.15
C ALA A 216 -0.04 12.35 -11.15
N TYR A 217 -0.13 11.15 -10.57
CA TYR A 217 -1.04 10.85 -9.47
C TYR A 217 -0.30 11.00 -8.14
N ILE A 218 -0.71 11.97 -7.33
CA ILE A 218 -0.01 12.34 -6.10
C ILE A 218 -0.80 11.86 -4.91
N PHE A 219 -0.28 10.89 -4.17
CA PHE A 219 -0.90 10.33 -2.98
C PHE A 219 -0.24 10.91 -1.74
N HIS A 220 -0.93 11.83 -1.07
CA HIS A 220 -0.54 12.27 0.27
C HIS A 220 -1.02 11.22 1.29
N ALA A 221 -0.09 10.43 1.79
CA ALA A 221 -0.36 9.31 2.69
C ALA A 221 -0.26 9.77 4.14
N VAL A 222 -1.41 9.78 4.83
CA VAL A 222 -1.57 10.19 6.22
C VAL A 222 -1.97 8.99 7.05
N GLU A 223 -1.22 8.71 8.13
CA GLU A 223 -1.52 7.59 9.01
C GLU A 223 -2.90 7.76 9.66
N LEU A 224 -3.77 6.78 9.41
CA LEU A 224 -5.04 6.66 10.08
C LEU A 224 -4.84 5.95 11.41
N THR A 225 -4.63 6.73 12.46
CA THR A 225 -4.45 6.16 13.81
C THR A 225 -5.77 5.64 14.41
N VAL A 226 -6.94 6.10 13.93
CA VAL A 226 -8.20 5.97 14.70
C VAL A 226 -9.53 5.92 13.89
N SER A 227 -9.55 5.54 12.61
CA SER A 227 -10.84 5.35 11.87
C SER A 227 -11.00 3.93 11.34
N ALA A 228 -12.23 3.41 11.37
CA ALA A 228 -12.55 2.02 11.02
C ALA A 228 -12.54 1.71 9.51
N ALA A 229 -12.43 2.74 8.65
CA ALA A 229 -12.39 2.56 7.20
C ALA A 229 -11.29 3.43 6.56
N PRO A 230 -10.49 2.88 5.63
CA PRO A 230 -9.57 3.65 4.82
C PRO A 230 -10.35 4.63 3.94
N LEU A 231 -9.92 5.89 3.90
CA LEU A 231 -10.55 6.94 3.11
C LEU A 231 -9.56 7.48 2.09
N LEU A 232 -9.93 7.39 0.81
CA LEU A 232 -9.23 8.02 -0.29
C LEU A 232 -10.03 9.23 -0.77
N VAL A 233 -9.51 10.43 -0.56
CA VAL A 233 -10.14 11.68 -1.01
C VAL A 233 -9.43 12.19 -2.25
N ARG A 234 -10.12 12.19 -3.40
CA ARG A 234 -9.65 12.87 -4.60
C ARG A 234 -9.94 14.36 -4.50
N HIS A 235 -8.93 15.19 -4.72
CA HIS A 235 -9.11 16.63 -4.78
C HIS A 235 -9.39 17.02 -6.23
N THR A 236 -10.60 17.51 -6.48
CA THR A 236 -11.06 17.96 -7.80
C THR A 236 -11.15 19.47 -7.82
N LYS A 237 -10.85 20.09 -8.97
CA LYS A 237 -10.78 21.54 -9.21
C LYS A 237 -12.04 22.35 -8.82
N GLN A 238 -13.16 21.71 -8.44
CA GLN A 238 -14.46 22.36 -8.23
C GLN A 238 -15.00 22.40 -6.79
N LYS A 239 -14.36 21.80 -5.77
CA LYS A 239 -14.84 21.93 -4.38
C LYS A 239 -14.24 23.15 -3.66
N LYS A 240 -14.62 24.35 -4.11
CA LYS A 240 -14.25 25.64 -3.47
C LYS A 240 -15.20 26.12 -2.37
N LYS A 241 -16.09 25.28 -1.83
CA LYS A 241 -16.94 25.64 -0.69
C LYS A 241 -16.91 24.54 0.35
N PHE A 242 -16.71 24.94 1.62
CA PHE A 242 -16.55 24.15 2.86
C PHE A 242 -15.14 23.65 3.22
N THR A 243 -14.32 24.50 3.85
CA THR A 243 -14.24 24.63 5.33
C THR A 243 -13.09 25.57 5.71
N ASN A 244 -13.43 26.74 6.28
CA ASN A 244 -12.50 27.62 7.01
C ASN A 244 -12.34 27.06 8.43
N THR A 245 -11.40 26.15 8.67
CA THR A 245 -10.94 25.83 10.04
C THR A 245 -9.58 25.13 9.96
N SER A 246 -8.55 25.72 10.57
CA SER A 246 -7.15 25.27 10.70
C SER A 246 -6.50 24.75 9.41
N VAL A 247 -5.59 25.53 8.84
CA VAL A 247 -4.81 25.18 7.64
C VAL A 247 -4.09 23.84 7.85
N PRO A 248 -4.47 22.75 7.16
CA PRO A 248 -3.70 21.53 7.19
C PRO A 248 -2.57 21.66 6.15
N THR A 249 -1.35 21.30 6.55
CA THR A 249 -0.16 20.98 5.74
C THR A 249 -0.51 20.38 4.36
N ASN A 250 -1.51 19.51 4.32
CA ASN A 250 -2.05 18.86 3.13
C ASN A 250 -2.45 19.84 2.01
N VAL A 251 -2.98 21.02 2.34
CA VAL A 251 -3.42 22.00 1.33
C VAL A 251 -2.23 22.67 0.64
N HIS A 252 -1.11 22.85 1.35
CA HIS A 252 0.10 23.47 0.78
C HIS A 252 0.76 22.54 -0.24
N ILE A 253 0.89 21.27 0.10
CA ILE A 253 1.39 20.22 -0.82
C ILE A 253 0.58 20.23 -2.11
N MET A 254 -0.75 20.18 -2.00
CA MET A 254 -1.62 20.11 -3.17
C MET A 254 -1.59 21.39 -4.01
N ARG A 255 -1.54 22.56 -3.37
CA ARG A 255 -1.37 23.83 -4.07
C ARG A 255 -0.03 23.95 -4.79
N ALA A 256 1.05 23.43 -4.20
CA ALA A 256 2.37 23.46 -4.82
C ALA A 256 2.37 22.69 -6.15
N PHE A 257 1.77 21.49 -6.15
CA PHE A 257 1.62 20.72 -7.38
C PHE A 257 0.63 21.36 -8.35
N GLU A 258 -0.52 21.89 -7.89
CA GLU A 258 -1.43 22.63 -8.77
C GLU A 258 -0.76 23.85 -9.44
N ASN A 259 0.13 24.54 -8.73
CA ASN A 259 0.91 25.64 -9.27
C ASN A 259 1.91 25.14 -10.31
N TYR A 260 2.58 24.02 -10.06
CA TYR A 260 3.46 23.39 -11.04
C TYR A 260 2.71 23.02 -12.33
N SER A 261 1.54 22.36 -12.24
CA SER A 261 0.72 22.01 -13.41
C SER A 261 0.26 23.21 -14.25
N LYS A 262 0.10 24.39 -13.64
CA LYS A 262 -0.30 25.63 -14.35
C LYS A 262 0.89 26.36 -14.98
N ASN A 263 2.06 26.28 -14.36
CA ASN A 263 3.24 27.04 -14.73
C ASN A 263 4.27 26.19 -15.50
N SER A 264 4.05 24.89 -15.65
CA SER A 264 4.93 24.00 -16.39
C SER A 264 4.95 24.35 -17.87
N LYS A 265 6.13 24.24 -18.49
CA LYS A 265 6.31 24.51 -19.92
C LYS A 265 5.67 23.45 -20.84
N GLY A 266 5.34 22.28 -20.30
CA GLY A 266 4.74 21.17 -21.04
C GLY A 266 3.40 20.71 -20.47
N PRO A 267 2.69 19.81 -21.18
CA PRO A 267 1.40 19.27 -20.76
C PRO A 267 1.58 18.32 -19.56
N VAL A 268 1.39 18.87 -18.35
CA VAL A 268 1.41 18.11 -17.09
C VAL A 268 0.04 18.13 -16.45
N VAL A 269 -0.60 16.96 -16.37
CA VAL A 269 -1.85 16.77 -15.64
C VAL A 269 -1.53 16.23 -14.26
N ILE A 270 -2.02 16.89 -13.22
CA ILE A 270 -1.84 16.44 -11.85
C ILE A 270 -3.18 16.08 -11.24
N GLU A 271 -3.27 14.87 -10.72
CA GLU A 271 -4.37 14.38 -9.92
C GLU A 271 -3.89 14.04 -8.52
N ALA A 272 -4.34 14.80 -7.54
CA ALA A 272 -3.84 14.66 -6.19
C ALA A 272 -4.92 14.09 -5.25
N PHE A 273 -4.50 13.13 -4.44
CA PHE A 273 -5.32 12.31 -3.55
C PHE A 273 -4.77 12.42 -2.12
N THR A 274 -5.65 12.41 -1.14
CA THR A 274 -5.29 12.21 0.26
C THR A 274 -5.73 10.82 0.66
N MET A 275 -4.76 9.95 0.98
CA MET A 275 -5.02 8.61 1.48
C MET A 275 -4.87 8.61 3.00
N THR A 276 -5.95 8.24 3.68
CA THR A 276 -6.03 8.13 5.13
C THR A 276 -6.34 6.67 5.47
N ALA A 277 -5.30 5.88 5.75
CA ALA A 277 -5.41 4.45 6.07
C ALA A 277 -4.30 4.04 7.07
N PRO A 278 -4.38 2.88 7.74
CA PRO A 278 -3.24 2.37 8.50
C PRO A 278 -2.13 1.91 7.54
N TYR A 279 -0.85 2.18 7.87
CA TYR A 279 0.30 1.89 6.99
C TYR A 279 0.34 0.44 6.49
N ILE A 280 -0.09 -0.51 7.33
CA ILE A 280 -0.12 -1.93 7.02
C ILE A 280 -0.96 -2.20 5.77
N SER A 281 -2.08 -1.48 5.55
CA SER A 281 -2.98 -1.71 4.42
C SER A 281 -2.89 -0.64 3.32
N MET A 282 -2.07 0.39 3.48
CA MET A 282 -1.93 1.48 2.49
C MET A 282 -1.45 0.97 1.12
N HIS A 283 -0.54 -0.01 1.13
CA HIS A 283 0.03 -0.59 -0.08
C HIS A 283 -1.05 -1.24 -0.98
N GLU A 284 -2.07 -1.87 -0.39
CA GLU A 284 -3.16 -2.48 -1.15
C GLU A 284 -3.94 -1.43 -1.96
N THR A 285 -4.18 -0.26 -1.36
CA THR A 285 -4.91 0.83 -2.02
C THR A 285 -4.08 1.42 -3.16
N ILE A 286 -2.78 1.64 -2.95
CA ILE A 286 -1.88 2.17 -3.98
C ILE A 286 -1.71 1.19 -5.12
N CYS A 287 -1.47 -0.09 -4.85
CA CYS A 287 -1.33 -1.10 -5.89
C CYS A 287 -2.64 -1.28 -6.67
N HIS A 288 -3.79 -1.17 -6.01
CA HIS A 288 -5.10 -1.21 -6.68
C HIS A 288 -5.29 -0.01 -7.62
N GLU A 289 -5.02 1.21 -7.15
CA GLU A 289 -5.12 2.42 -7.97
C GLU A 289 -4.10 2.40 -9.12
N ALA A 290 -2.88 1.92 -8.88
CA ALA A 290 -1.87 1.76 -9.93
C ALA A 290 -2.35 0.79 -11.02
N ASN A 291 -3.00 -0.31 -10.65
CA ASN A 291 -3.57 -1.26 -11.61
C ASN A 291 -4.77 -0.68 -12.37
N ASP A 292 -5.69 -0.04 -11.67
CA ASP A 292 -6.91 0.55 -12.24
C ASP A 292 -6.59 1.69 -13.21
N LYS A 293 -5.59 2.51 -12.88
CA LYS A 293 -5.10 3.62 -13.72
C LYS A 293 -4.05 3.19 -14.73
N LYS A 294 -3.56 1.94 -14.68
CA LYS A 294 -2.54 1.41 -15.58
C LYS A 294 -1.19 2.16 -15.48
N VAL A 295 -0.78 2.50 -14.26
CA VAL A 295 0.45 3.26 -14.00
C VAL A 295 1.69 2.35 -14.17
N PRO A 296 2.70 2.74 -14.99
CA PRO A 296 3.95 1.99 -15.14
C PRO A 296 5.01 2.23 -14.07
N LEU A 297 4.97 3.37 -13.38
CA LEU A 297 5.99 3.75 -12.41
C LEU A 297 5.36 4.30 -11.14
N ILE A 298 5.69 3.67 -10.01
CA ILE A 298 5.38 4.13 -8.66
C ILE A 298 6.66 4.66 -8.01
N ILE A 299 6.68 5.91 -7.55
CA ILE A 299 7.80 6.46 -6.77
C ILE A 299 7.36 6.65 -5.32
N ILE A 300 8.09 6.05 -4.39
CA ILE A 300 7.88 6.14 -2.94
C ILE A 300 9.12 6.77 -2.28
N PRO A 301 8.94 7.59 -1.23
CA PRO A 301 10.05 8.17 -0.48
C PRO A 301 10.70 7.13 0.44
N PHE A 302 12.00 7.24 0.66
CA PHE A 302 12.76 6.42 1.60
C PHE A 302 12.42 6.76 3.07
N HIS A 303 12.48 5.76 3.96
CA HIS A 303 12.01 5.90 5.34
C HIS A 303 12.85 6.85 6.20
N GLU A 304 14.12 7.10 5.86
CA GLU A 304 15.03 7.92 6.67
C GLU A 304 15.25 9.36 6.17
N ASN A 305 14.49 9.83 5.18
CA ASN A 305 14.64 11.19 4.63
C ASN A 305 14.45 12.34 5.68
N HIS A 306 14.13 12.02 6.93
CA HIS A 306 13.72 12.97 7.98
C HIS A 306 14.43 12.77 9.33
N LYS A 307 15.70 12.34 9.34
CA LYS A 307 16.49 12.26 10.59
C LYS A 307 16.77 13.64 11.24
N ASP A 308 16.68 14.74 10.49
CA ASP A 308 17.14 16.07 10.93
C ASP A 308 16.07 16.98 11.57
N VAL A 309 14.77 16.64 11.46
CA VAL A 309 13.70 17.42 12.12
C VAL A 309 13.30 16.71 13.41
N ILE A 310 13.60 17.34 14.54
CA ILE A 310 13.35 16.93 15.92
C ILE A 310 11.85 16.70 16.16
N ALA A 311 11.31 15.60 15.64
CA ALA A 311 9.95 15.12 15.87
C ALA A 311 10.04 13.63 16.22
N PRO A 312 10.07 13.26 17.52
CA PRO A 312 10.36 11.90 18.00
C PRO A 312 9.28 10.84 17.69
N ASN A 313 8.33 11.14 16.79
CA ASN A 313 7.15 10.33 16.52
C ASN A 313 6.96 9.99 15.03
N CYS A 314 7.98 10.10 14.18
CA CYS A 314 7.87 9.65 12.79
C CYS A 314 7.93 8.11 12.74
N PRO A 315 6.94 7.42 12.15
CA PRO A 315 6.85 5.96 12.18
C PRO A 315 7.79 5.35 11.12
N THR A 316 9.09 5.58 11.23
CA THR A 316 10.14 5.10 10.30
C THR A 316 10.04 3.59 10.05
N LYS A 317 9.77 2.79 11.08
CA LYS A 317 9.54 1.35 10.92
C LYS A 317 8.28 1.02 10.11
N ALA A 318 7.21 1.80 10.26
CA ALA A 318 5.96 1.58 9.52
C ALA A 318 6.11 2.00 8.04
N ILE A 319 6.85 3.08 7.77
CA ILE A 319 7.17 3.52 6.40
C ILE A 319 8.08 2.49 5.71
N ARG A 320 9.11 1.98 6.40
CA ARG A 320 9.96 0.90 5.90
C ARG A 320 9.13 -0.34 5.55
N GLN A 321 8.24 -0.77 6.45
CA GLN A 321 7.35 -1.91 6.19
C GLN A 321 6.40 -1.63 5.00
N PHE A 322 5.92 -0.40 4.87
CA PHE A 322 5.11 0.04 3.75
C PHE A 322 5.89 -0.03 2.43
N ASN A 323 7.14 0.45 2.38
CA ASN A 323 8.02 0.38 1.21
C ASN A 323 8.24 -1.07 0.76
N ILE A 324 8.57 -1.95 1.71
CA ILE A 324 8.72 -3.40 1.47
C ILE A 324 7.44 -4.01 0.90
N ASN A 325 6.27 -3.64 1.44
CA ASN A 325 4.99 -4.15 0.97
C ASN A 325 4.69 -3.64 -0.46
N VAL A 326 4.92 -2.36 -0.75
CA VAL A 326 4.74 -1.82 -2.10
C VAL A 326 5.64 -2.54 -3.10
N GLN A 327 6.93 -2.70 -2.80
CA GLN A 327 7.86 -3.46 -3.64
C GLN A 327 7.43 -4.92 -3.87
N SER A 328 6.80 -5.55 -2.87
CA SER A 328 6.38 -6.96 -2.94
C SER A 328 5.08 -7.18 -3.72
N TYR A 329 4.17 -6.20 -3.71
CA TYR A 329 2.81 -6.34 -4.26
C TYR A 329 2.54 -5.45 -5.49
N ALA A 330 3.46 -4.57 -5.88
CA ALA A 330 3.24 -3.66 -7.02
C ALA A 330 3.17 -4.42 -8.36
N PRO A 331 2.19 -4.08 -9.23
CA PRO A 331 2.05 -4.65 -10.57
C PRO A 331 2.95 -3.98 -11.63
N CYS A 332 3.80 -3.04 -11.22
CA CYS A 332 4.63 -2.21 -12.09
C CYS A 332 5.95 -1.82 -11.41
N THR A 333 6.82 -1.11 -12.13
CA THR A 333 8.13 -0.66 -11.64
C THR A 333 7.99 0.24 -10.42
N VAL A 334 8.75 -0.04 -9.36
CA VAL A 334 8.79 0.73 -8.12
C VAL A 334 10.14 1.42 -8.00
N GLY A 335 10.12 2.74 -7.79
CA GLY A 335 11.29 3.55 -7.47
C GLY A 335 11.27 4.01 -6.01
N ILE A 336 12.32 3.75 -5.24
CA ILE A 336 12.52 4.34 -3.92
C ILE A 336 13.42 5.58 -4.07
N LEU A 337 12.91 6.74 -3.67
CA LEU A 337 13.64 8.00 -3.70
C LEU A 337 14.19 8.33 -2.31
N VAL A 338 15.52 8.26 -2.19
CA VAL A 338 16.28 8.79 -1.08
C VAL A 338 16.46 10.28 -1.32
N ASP A 339 15.79 11.06 -0.48
CA ASP A 339 15.79 12.52 -0.54
C ASP A 339 16.82 13.05 0.45
N ARG A 340 17.87 13.66 -0.08
CA ARG A 340 18.84 14.44 0.68
C ARG A 340 18.52 15.89 0.37
N SER A 341 17.99 16.60 1.36
CA SER A 341 17.27 17.89 1.29
C SER A 341 17.98 19.09 0.62
N LEU A 342 19.13 18.88 -0.05
CA LEU A 342 20.05 19.90 -0.54
C LEU A 342 20.43 19.84 -2.03
N SER A 343 20.00 18.88 -2.83
CA SER A 343 20.58 18.67 -4.19
C SER A 343 19.89 19.44 -5.33
N CYS A 344 19.55 20.72 -5.15
CA CYS A 344 19.27 21.56 -6.30
C CYS A 344 19.92 22.92 -6.08
N ARG A 345 21.03 23.17 -6.78
CA ARG A 345 21.67 24.48 -6.86
C ARG A 345 20.81 25.42 -7.69
N LEU A 346 19.65 25.80 -7.15
CA LEU A 346 18.82 26.88 -7.68
C LEU A 346 19.55 28.20 -7.43
N SER A 347 20.59 28.46 -8.21
CA SER A 347 20.99 29.83 -8.48
C SER A 347 19.80 30.52 -9.13
N LEU A 348 19.41 31.67 -8.60
CA LEU A 348 18.18 32.42 -8.89
C LEU A 348 17.85 32.63 -10.39
N ASN A 349 18.76 32.32 -11.32
CA ASN A 349 18.60 32.56 -12.75
C ASN A 349 18.78 31.34 -13.68
N HIS A 350 19.29 30.18 -13.24
CA HIS A 350 19.47 29.01 -14.12
C HIS A 350 19.22 27.69 -13.38
N PHE A 351 18.20 26.93 -13.84
CA PHE A 351 18.00 25.53 -13.46
C PHE A 351 18.97 24.70 -14.30
N SER A 352 19.94 24.06 -13.65
CA SER A 352 20.80 23.01 -14.20
C SER A 352 20.60 21.78 -13.32
N TYR A 353 20.36 20.62 -13.93
CA TYR A 353 20.12 19.38 -13.19
C TYR A 353 21.00 18.27 -13.74
N ASN A 354 21.89 17.75 -12.91
CA ASN A 354 22.88 16.76 -13.32
C ASN A 354 22.44 15.37 -12.84
N VAL A 355 22.19 14.47 -13.78
CA VAL A 355 21.72 13.10 -13.50
C VAL A 355 22.81 12.10 -13.85
N ALA A 356 23.17 11.23 -12.91
CA ALA A 356 24.01 10.06 -13.15
C ALA A 356 23.15 8.79 -13.21
N VAL A 357 23.43 7.92 -14.16
CA VAL A 357 22.79 6.61 -14.29
C VAL A 357 23.88 5.54 -14.26
N PHE A 358 23.86 4.69 -13.24
CA PHE A 358 24.75 3.53 -13.17
C PHE A 358 24.03 2.31 -13.76
N PHE A 359 24.59 1.76 -14.82
CA PHE A 359 24.08 0.60 -15.53
C PHE A 359 25.07 -0.55 -15.41
N ILE A 360 24.76 -1.53 -14.57
CA ILE A 360 25.61 -2.70 -14.32
C ILE A 360 25.09 -3.89 -15.13
N GLY A 361 23.77 -3.99 -15.25
CA GLY A 361 23.10 -4.99 -16.06
C GLY A 361 21.92 -5.62 -15.30
N GLY A 362 20.98 -6.15 -16.08
CA GLY A 362 19.78 -6.80 -15.56
C GLY A 362 18.52 -5.94 -15.61
N PRO A 363 17.38 -6.52 -15.16
CA PRO A 363 16.05 -5.93 -15.30
C PRO A 363 15.84 -4.58 -14.60
N ASP A 364 16.41 -4.42 -13.40
CA ASP A 364 16.16 -3.23 -12.60
C ASP A 364 16.89 -1.99 -13.17
N ASP A 365 18.15 -2.17 -13.62
CA ASP A 365 18.94 -1.13 -14.29
C ASP A 365 18.35 -0.71 -15.64
N ARG A 366 17.76 -1.69 -16.33
CA ARG A 366 17.04 -1.52 -17.58
C ARG A 366 15.85 -0.56 -17.46
N GLU A 367 15.11 -0.63 -16.35
CA GLU A 367 14.04 0.31 -16.04
C GLU A 367 14.57 1.70 -15.65
N ALA A 368 15.70 1.76 -14.93
CA ALA A 368 16.39 3.02 -14.63
C ALA A 368 16.85 3.74 -15.90
N LEU A 369 17.49 3.02 -16.83
CA LEU A 369 17.92 3.56 -18.11
C LEU A 369 16.71 3.98 -18.97
N ALA A 370 15.63 3.19 -18.99
CA ALA A 370 14.40 3.52 -19.70
C ALA A 370 13.71 4.80 -19.17
N TYR A 371 13.68 5.01 -17.85
CA TYR A 371 13.17 6.26 -17.28
C TYR A 371 14.09 7.45 -17.63
N SER A 372 15.40 7.24 -17.56
CA SER A 372 16.38 8.28 -17.90
C SER A 372 16.31 8.70 -19.37
N ALA A 373 15.91 7.81 -20.30
CA ALA A 373 15.75 8.10 -21.73
C ALA A 373 14.75 9.22 -22.06
N ARG A 374 13.90 9.61 -21.09
CA ARG A 374 12.95 10.72 -21.24
C ARG A 374 13.57 12.09 -20.95
N MET A 375 14.64 12.12 -20.16
CA MET A 375 15.28 13.35 -19.68
C MET A 375 16.15 14.12 -20.72
N PRO A 376 16.81 13.48 -21.72
CA PRO A 376 17.77 14.15 -22.62
C PRO A 376 17.15 15.24 -23.51
N GLY A 377 15.82 15.25 -23.67
CA GLY A 377 15.13 16.29 -24.44
C GLY A 377 15.04 17.66 -23.73
N ASN A 378 15.45 17.75 -22.46
CA ASN A 378 15.49 19.01 -21.73
C ASN A 378 16.91 19.59 -21.75
N THR A 379 17.09 20.76 -22.38
CA THR A 379 18.40 21.44 -22.51
C THR A 379 19.04 21.88 -21.19
N LYS A 380 18.30 21.77 -20.09
CA LYS A 380 18.77 22.10 -18.74
C LYS A 380 19.23 20.89 -17.92
N VAL A 381 19.04 19.68 -18.46
CA VAL A 381 19.38 18.43 -17.78
C VAL A 381 20.57 17.83 -18.49
N SER A 382 21.67 17.60 -17.77
CA SER A 382 22.80 16.84 -18.29
C SER A 382 22.82 15.45 -17.69
N ILE A 383 22.98 14.44 -18.53
CA ILE A 383 22.90 13.03 -18.14
C ILE A 383 24.26 12.38 -18.35
N SER A 384 24.78 11.70 -17.34
CA SER A 384 25.99 10.88 -17.43
C SER A 384 25.62 9.42 -17.19
N VAL A 385 25.77 8.57 -18.21
CA VAL A 385 25.50 7.14 -18.09
C VAL A 385 26.82 6.39 -17.98
N PHE A 386 26.96 5.63 -16.90
CA PHE A 386 28.12 4.78 -16.62
C PHE A 386 27.70 3.32 -16.82
N ARG A 387 28.19 2.72 -17.91
CA ARG A 387 28.00 1.29 -18.18
C ARG A 387 29.18 0.52 -17.62
N PHE A 388 28.91 -0.36 -16.67
CA PHE A 388 29.88 -1.33 -16.18
C PHE A 388 29.72 -2.65 -16.92
N THR A 389 30.82 -3.22 -17.36
CA THR A 389 30.86 -4.56 -17.95
C THR A 389 31.82 -5.41 -17.13
N LEU A 390 31.30 -6.47 -16.51
CA LEU A 390 32.11 -7.40 -15.74
C LEU A 390 32.78 -8.43 -16.66
N ALA A 391 34.06 -8.71 -16.38
CA ALA A 391 34.84 -9.70 -17.12
C ALA A 391 34.34 -11.12 -16.78
N GLU A 392 33.49 -11.68 -17.63
CA GLU A 392 32.75 -12.91 -17.34
C GLU A 392 33.62 -14.16 -17.12
N THR A 393 33.26 -14.95 -16.10
CA THR A 393 33.54 -16.38 -16.01
C THR A 393 32.25 -17.18 -16.21
N VAL A 394 32.12 -17.86 -17.36
CA VAL A 394 31.09 -18.86 -17.73
C VAL A 394 29.63 -18.38 -17.66
N ILE A 395 29.06 -18.04 -18.82
CA ILE A 395 27.68 -17.54 -18.98
C ILE A 395 26.67 -18.69 -19.01
N GLU A 396 25.66 -18.68 -18.14
CA GLU A 396 24.47 -19.54 -18.25
C GLU A 396 23.53 -19.06 -19.40
N GLU A 397 22.76 -19.96 -20.04
CA GLU A 397 21.88 -19.59 -21.16
C GLU A 397 20.84 -18.50 -20.82
N GLU A 398 20.39 -18.41 -19.57
CA GLU A 398 19.48 -17.35 -19.12
C GLU A 398 20.18 -15.99 -19.04
N GLN A 399 21.43 -15.95 -18.57
CA GLN A 399 22.24 -14.73 -18.54
C GLN A 399 22.51 -14.22 -19.95
N LEU A 400 22.77 -15.12 -20.91
CA LEU A 400 22.97 -14.73 -22.31
C LEU A 400 21.73 -14.07 -22.94
N LYS A 401 20.52 -14.44 -22.49
CA LYS A 401 19.28 -13.78 -22.95
C LYS A 401 19.14 -12.39 -22.35
N GLU A 402 19.43 -12.25 -21.06
CA GLU A 402 19.36 -10.97 -20.36
C GLU A 402 20.39 -9.98 -20.90
N THR A 403 21.64 -10.41 -21.13
CA THR A 403 22.68 -9.55 -21.73
C THR A 403 22.34 -9.10 -23.14
N LYS A 404 21.68 -9.94 -23.95
CA LYS A 404 21.15 -9.53 -25.28
C LYS A 404 20.09 -8.46 -25.17
N LEU A 405 19.19 -8.55 -24.19
CA LEU A 405 18.17 -7.53 -23.96
C LEU A 405 18.79 -6.23 -23.45
N ASP A 406 19.79 -6.33 -22.57
CA ASP A 406 20.55 -5.19 -22.08
C ASP A 406 21.26 -4.47 -23.23
N GLN A 407 21.93 -5.22 -24.11
CA GLN A 407 22.61 -4.66 -25.27
C GLN A 407 21.62 -4.00 -26.25
N ALA A 408 20.47 -4.63 -26.52
CA ALA A 408 19.45 -4.06 -27.39
C ALA A 408 18.92 -2.70 -26.86
N LEU A 409 18.69 -2.60 -25.54
CA LEU A 409 18.25 -1.35 -24.91
C LEU A 409 19.34 -0.27 -24.97
N VAL A 410 20.60 -0.65 -24.71
CA VAL A 410 21.74 0.28 -24.78
C VAL A 410 21.90 0.80 -26.20
N ASP A 411 21.77 -0.05 -27.21
CA ASP A 411 21.87 0.33 -28.61
C ASP A 411 20.72 1.28 -29.01
N GLU A 412 19.49 1.00 -28.59
CA GLU A 412 18.35 1.90 -28.81
C GLU A 412 18.57 3.27 -28.13
N PHE A 413 19.09 3.27 -26.89
CA PHE A 413 19.40 4.49 -26.15
C PHE A 413 20.50 5.32 -26.82
N LYS A 414 21.57 4.67 -27.31
CA LYS A 414 22.64 5.33 -28.04
C LYS A 414 22.14 5.91 -29.36
N LEU A 415 21.37 5.14 -30.13
CA LEU A 415 20.81 5.56 -31.42
C LEU A 415 19.86 6.77 -31.28
N SER A 416 19.04 6.79 -30.23
CA SER A 416 18.08 7.87 -29.98
C SER A 416 18.74 9.18 -29.51
N ASN A 417 19.98 9.14 -29.04
CA ASN A 417 20.70 10.29 -28.50
C ASN A 417 21.96 10.68 -29.28
N ILE A 418 22.10 10.22 -30.53
CA ILE A 418 23.22 10.62 -31.39
C ILE A 418 23.21 12.14 -31.59
N GLY A 419 24.31 12.80 -31.21
CA GLY A 419 24.48 14.25 -31.35
C GLY A 419 23.88 15.09 -30.23
N ASN A 420 23.53 14.48 -29.08
CA ASN A 420 23.11 15.22 -27.89
C ASN A 420 24.31 15.62 -27.02
N ASP A 421 24.68 16.90 -27.03
CA ASP A 421 25.81 17.44 -26.25
C ASP A 421 25.59 17.35 -24.73
N HIS A 422 24.36 17.12 -24.27
CA HIS A 422 24.03 17.02 -22.84
C HIS A 422 24.07 15.57 -22.30
N LEU A 423 24.45 14.59 -23.14
CA LEU A 423 24.58 13.19 -22.76
C LEU A 423 26.05 12.74 -22.79
N ASN A 424 26.59 12.39 -21.64
CA ASN A 424 27.91 11.79 -21.50
C ASN A 424 27.80 10.28 -21.30
N TRP A 425 28.50 9.52 -22.13
CA TRP A 425 28.53 8.06 -22.06
C TRP A 425 29.91 7.57 -21.61
N HIS A 426 29.95 6.78 -20.54
CA HIS A 426 31.17 6.21 -19.97
C HIS A 426 31.07 4.69 -19.95
N GLU A 427 32.02 4.00 -20.57
CA GLU A 427 32.14 2.53 -20.49
C GLU A 427 33.30 2.19 -19.57
N MET A 428 33.05 1.33 -18.58
CA MET A 428 34.02 0.91 -17.58
C MET A 428 34.04 -0.61 -17.48
N GLU A 429 35.21 -1.20 -17.74
CA GLU A 429 35.43 -2.64 -17.57
C GLU A 429 35.89 -2.92 -16.15
N VAL A 430 35.27 -3.90 -15.49
CA VAL A 430 35.52 -4.21 -14.08
C VAL A 430 35.73 -5.72 -13.91
N ALA A 431 36.72 -6.13 -13.12
CA ALA A 431 37.00 -7.56 -12.92
C ALA A 431 36.17 -8.22 -11.81
N ASP A 432 35.77 -7.46 -10.78
CA ASP A 432 35.08 -7.99 -9.59
C ASP A 432 34.15 -6.96 -8.95
N GLY A 433 33.21 -7.42 -8.11
CA GLY A 433 32.26 -6.57 -7.37
C GLY A 433 32.94 -5.55 -6.46
N VAL A 434 34.13 -5.83 -5.91
CA VAL A 434 34.88 -4.85 -5.12
C VAL A 434 35.40 -3.71 -6.00
N GLN A 435 35.98 -4.05 -7.16
CA GLN A 435 36.42 -3.04 -8.13
C GLN A 435 35.25 -2.22 -8.68
N LEU A 436 34.04 -2.82 -8.75
CA LEU A 436 32.82 -2.11 -9.15
C LEU A 436 32.48 -1.02 -8.14
N MET A 437 32.49 -1.35 -6.85
CA MET A 437 32.23 -0.41 -5.77
C MET A 437 33.29 0.71 -5.75
N ASP A 438 34.56 0.37 -5.96
CA ASP A 438 35.63 1.37 -6.05
C ASP A 438 35.53 2.24 -7.30
N ALA A 439 35.12 1.70 -8.44
CA ALA A 439 34.87 2.46 -9.67
C ALA A 439 33.68 3.42 -9.49
N ILE A 440 32.60 2.99 -8.84
CA ILE A 440 31.47 3.84 -8.46
C ILE A 440 31.96 4.96 -7.54
N ARG A 441 32.76 4.66 -6.50
CA ARG A 441 33.36 5.69 -5.65
C ARG A 441 34.20 6.68 -6.45
N GLN A 442 35.06 6.20 -7.34
CA GLN A 442 35.93 7.09 -8.14
C GLN A 442 35.16 7.96 -9.14
N SER A 443 33.95 7.57 -9.54
CA SER A 443 33.05 8.36 -10.38
C SER A 443 32.41 9.56 -9.65
N HIS A 444 33.11 10.17 -8.69
CA HIS A 444 32.64 11.37 -8.00
C HIS A 444 32.42 12.52 -8.99
N GLY A 445 31.23 13.09 -8.96
CA GLY A 445 30.85 14.26 -9.73
C GLY A 445 29.80 15.10 -9.01
N ASP A 446 29.61 16.32 -9.49
CA ASP A 446 28.52 17.20 -9.05
C ASP A 446 27.20 16.71 -9.65
N TYR A 447 26.61 15.67 -9.04
CA TYR A 447 25.31 15.11 -9.41
C TYR A 447 24.21 15.56 -8.45
N ASP A 448 23.05 15.90 -9.00
CA ASP A 448 21.84 16.22 -8.22
C ASP A 448 20.98 14.97 -7.98
N LEU A 449 21.04 14.00 -8.90
CA LEU A 449 20.34 12.74 -8.85
C LEU A 449 21.21 11.59 -9.38
N VAL A 450 21.20 10.48 -8.67
CA VAL A 450 21.81 9.21 -9.11
C VAL A 450 20.70 8.17 -9.24
N MET A 451 20.70 7.43 -10.35
CA MET A 451 19.76 6.36 -10.62
C MET A 451 20.47 5.01 -10.73
N VAL A 452 19.90 3.99 -10.09
CA VAL A 452 20.43 2.63 -10.11
C VAL A 452 19.28 1.61 -9.97
N GLY A 453 19.45 0.40 -10.48
CA GLY A 453 18.58 -0.73 -10.17
C GLY A 453 18.86 -1.27 -8.76
N ARG A 454 17.87 -1.99 -8.20
CA ARG A 454 17.99 -2.59 -6.87
C ARG A 454 18.79 -3.90 -6.88
N ARG A 455 18.52 -4.77 -7.86
CA ARG A 455 19.02 -6.15 -7.91
C ARG A 455 19.98 -6.30 -9.08
N HIS A 456 21.18 -6.79 -8.78
CA HIS A 456 22.19 -7.18 -9.76
C HIS A 456 22.54 -8.65 -9.53
N LEU A 457 22.54 -9.48 -10.59
CA LEU A 457 22.78 -10.92 -10.47
C LEU A 457 24.16 -11.23 -9.86
N GLU A 458 25.14 -10.39 -10.18
CA GLU A 458 26.54 -10.56 -9.81
C GLU A 458 26.83 -10.21 -8.35
N MET A 459 25.95 -9.42 -7.72
CA MET A 459 25.98 -9.09 -6.28
C MET A 459 24.85 -9.80 -5.51
N SER A 460 24.29 -10.88 -6.07
CA SER A 460 23.26 -11.68 -5.42
C SER A 460 23.78 -12.27 -4.09
N PRO A 461 22.92 -12.53 -3.09
CA PRO A 461 23.32 -12.89 -1.72
C PRO A 461 23.93 -14.30 -1.58
N ARG A 462 24.49 -14.88 -2.65
CA ARG A 462 25.36 -16.07 -2.57
C ARG A 462 26.71 -15.74 -1.97
N ASN A 463 27.14 -14.47 -2.02
CA ASN A 463 28.32 -13.99 -1.31
C ASN A 463 27.87 -13.60 0.12
N GLU A 464 28.10 -14.49 1.10
CA GLU A 464 27.75 -14.26 2.51
C GLU A 464 28.35 -12.94 3.06
N GLU A 465 29.44 -12.46 2.47
CA GLU A 465 30.16 -11.24 2.87
C GLU A 465 29.41 -9.93 2.57
N THR A 466 28.50 -9.87 1.60
CA THR A 466 27.80 -8.61 1.24
C THR A 466 26.55 -8.35 2.08
N VAL A 467 26.01 -9.38 2.74
CA VAL A 467 24.79 -9.26 3.57
C VAL A 467 25.08 -8.59 4.91
N ASP A 468 26.30 -8.75 5.45
CA ASP A 468 26.71 -8.21 6.74
C ASP A 468 26.88 -6.68 6.75
N PHE A 469 27.05 -6.05 5.57
CA PHE A 469 27.26 -4.60 5.44
C PHE A 469 26.01 -3.83 4.95
N MET A 470 24.86 -4.48 4.77
CA MET A 470 23.62 -3.79 4.32
C MET A 470 22.77 -3.33 5.50
N GLU A 471 22.66 -2.01 5.69
CA GLU A 471 21.74 -1.41 6.66
C GLU A 471 20.30 -1.42 6.12
N ASN A 472 20.15 -1.12 4.82
CA ASN A 472 18.86 -0.95 4.17
C ASN A 472 18.66 -1.91 2.99
N ALA A 473 18.25 -3.13 3.30
CA ALA A 473 17.92 -4.16 2.30
C ALA A 473 16.83 -3.76 1.26
N GLU A 474 16.06 -2.69 1.51
CA GLU A 474 15.07 -2.18 0.55
C GLU A 474 15.70 -1.44 -0.66
N LEU A 475 16.92 -0.94 -0.52
CA LEU A 475 17.69 -0.25 -1.56
C LEU A 475 18.64 -1.17 -2.33
N GLY A 476 18.97 -2.35 -1.78
CA GLY A 476 19.99 -3.23 -2.34
C GLY A 476 21.42 -2.77 -2.05
N ALA A 477 22.42 -3.59 -2.35
CA ALA A 477 23.82 -3.33 -1.95
C ALA A 477 24.37 -2.02 -2.49
N ILE A 478 24.12 -1.73 -3.78
CA ILE A 478 24.64 -0.53 -4.45
C ILE A 478 23.81 0.69 -4.09
N GLY A 479 22.48 0.54 -4.01
CA GLY A 479 21.60 1.61 -3.56
C GLY A 479 21.90 2.06 -2.12
N ASP A 480 22.20 1.14 -1.20
CA ASP A 480 22.57 1.45 0.18
C ASP A 480 23.93 2.16 0.26
N MET A 481 24.91 1.70 -0.52
CA MET A 481 26.21 2.37 -0.64
C MET A 481 26.08 3.79 -1.18
N LEU A 482 25.29 4.02 -2.23
CA LEU A 482 25.04 5.34 -2.80
C LEU A 482 24.26 6.26 -1.84
N ALA A 483 23.38 5.67 -1.03
CA ALA A 483 22.63 6.41 -0.02
C ALA A 483 23.48 6.76 1.22
N SER A 484 24.62 6.09 1.43
CA SER A 484 25.54 6.34 2.54
C SER A 484 26.26 7.69 2.40
N SER A 485 26.84 8.19 3.50
CA SER A 485 27.64 9.42 3.49
C SER A 485 28.96 9.30 2.70
N ASP A 486 29.39 8.07 2.40
CA ASP A 486 30.66 7.80 1.75
C ASP A 486 30.65 8.21 0.28
N PHE A 487 29.46 8.27 -0.34
CA PHE A 487 29.28 8.69 -1.71
C PHE A 487 28.90 10.18 -1.79
N CYS A 488 29.73 10.99 -2.44
CA CYS A 488 29.52 12.42 -2.65
C CYS A 488 29.10 13.19 -1.37
N GLY A 489 29.64 12.80 -0.21
CA GLY A 489 29.35 13.41 1.08
C GLY A 489 27.90 13.25 1.55
N GLY A 490 27.13 12.31 0.99
CA GLY A 490 25.71 12.11 1.29
C GLY A 490 24.79 13.24 0.81
N MET A 491 25.25 14.08 -0.13
CA MET A 491 24.51 15.26 -0.60
C MET A 491 23.64 15.01 -1.83
N VAL A 492 23.67 13.80 -2.38
CA VAL A 492 23.03 13.47 -3.67
C VAL A 492 21.72 12.71 -3.44
N ASN A 493 20.70 13.01 -4.24
CA ASN A 493 19.47 12.21 -4.23
C ASN A 493 19.69 10.88 -4.96
N VAL A 494 19.19 9.79 -4.40
CA VAL A 494 19.34 8.46 -5.01
C VAL A 494 17.97 7.89 -5.32
N LEU A 495 17.77 7.47 -6.57
CA LEU A 495 16.55 6.80 -7.03
C LEU A 495 16.89 5.35 -7.38
N VAL A 496 16.45 4.44 -6.53
CA VAL A 496 16.63 2.99 -6.72
C VAL A 496 15.39 2.41 -7.38
N MET A 497 15.53 1.79 -8.56
CA MET A 497 14.42 1.19 -9.31
C MET A 497 14.36 -0.32 -9.16
N GLN A 498 13.14 -0.87 -9.19
CA GLN A 498 12.87 -2.30 -9.14
C GLN A 498 11.77 -2.69 -10.12
N GLU A 499 12.04 -3.66 -10.99
CA GLU A 499 11.08 -4.24 -11.93
C GLU A 499 10.18 -5.29 -11.25
N SER A 500 8.90 -5.37 -11.64
CA SER A 500 7.88 -6.24 -11.01
C SER A 500 7.89 -7.73 -11.41
N ARG A 501 8.94 -8.24 -12.09
CA ARG A 501 8.99 -9.63 -12.60
C ARG A 501 8.83 -10.73 -11.53
N GLU A 502 9.19 -10.46 -10.27
CA GLU A 502 9.24 -11.49 -9.21
C GLU A 502 7.85 -11.99 -8.76
N PHE A 503 6.78 -11.23 -9.02
CA PHE A 503 5.43 -11.65 -8.66
C PHE A 503 5.00 -12.92 -9.40
N VAL A 504 5.48 -13.13 -10.64
CA VAL A 504 5.15 -14.32 -11.44
C VAL A 504 5.78 -15.59 -10.84
N LEU A 505 7.03 -15.51 -10.38
CA LEU A 505 7.75 -16.65 -9.78
C LEU A 505 7.20 -17.02 -8.40
N ARG A 506 6.90 -16.04 -7.53
CA ARG A 506 6.29 -16.31 -6.22
C ARG A 506 4.87 -16.85 -6.34
N THR A 507 4.08 -16.37 -7.31
CA THR A 507 2.74 -16.91 -7.57
C THR A 507 2.80 -18.31 -8.16
N ALA A 508 3.79 -18.61 -9.02
CA ALA A 508 4.03 -19.96 -9.55
C ALA A 508 4.48 -20.94 -8.44
N LEU A 509 5.38 -20.52 -7.55
CA LEU A 509 5.82 -21.30 -6.39
C LEU A 509 4.70 -21.50 -5.36
N MET A 510 3.92 -20.45 -5.05
CA MET A 510 2.73 -20.55 -4.19
C MET A 510 1.63 -21.44 -4.81
N LYS A 511 1.42 -21.40 -6.14
CA LYS A 511 0.50 -22.32 -6.84
C LYS A 511 0.99 -23.77 -6.72
N ASN A 512 2.30 -24.03 -6.78
CA ASN A 512 2.88 -25.36 -6.63
C ASN A 512 2.83 -25.87 -5.18
N LEU A 513 3.12 -25.02 -4.19
CA LEU A 513 2.97 -25.34 -2.76
C LEU A 513 1.51 -25.59 -2.37
N THR A 514 0.57 -24.80 -2.89
CA THR A 514 -0.87 -25.01 -2.64
C THR A 514 -1.38 -26.28 -3.31
N ARG A 515 -0.83 -26.68 -4.48
CA ARG A 515 -1.09 -28.00 -5.09
C ARG A 515 -0.58 -29.13 -4.19
N TYR A 516 0.59 -28.97 -3.58
CA TYR A 516 1.14 -29.94 -2.62
C TYR A 516 0.26 -30.08 -1.37
N TYR A 517 -0.18 -28.96 -0.76
CA TYR A 517 -1.08 -28.99 0.40
C TYR A 517 -2.50 -29.51 0.09
N LYS A 518 -2.99 -29.30 -1.14
CA LYS A 518 -4.30 -29.82 -1.57
C LYS A 518 -4.27 -31.33 -1.88
N LEU A 519 -3.10 -31.87 -2.25
CA LEU A 519 -2.90 -33.31 -2.43
C LEU A 519 -2.73 -34.06 -1.09
N THR A 520 -2.17 -33.43 -0.06
CA THR A 520 -2.01 -34.07 1.26
C THR A 520 -3.32 -34.22 2.04
N TYR A 521 -4.34 -33.37 1.77
CA TYR A 521 -5.64 -33.45 2.43
C TYR A 521 -6.68 -34.32 1.71
N ILE A 522 -6.38 -34.83 0.52
CA ILE A 522 -7.30 -35.71 -0.25
C ILE A 522 -6.85 -37.19 -0.20
N ALA A 523 -5.64 -37.48 0.28
CA ALA A 523 -5.14 -38.84 0.45
C ALA A 523 -5.13 -39.28 1.94
N LYS A 524 -6.31 -39.48 2.52
CA LYS A 524 -6.47 -40.40 3.66
C LYS A 524 -7.69 -41.29 3.40
N PRO A 525 -7.51 -42.48 2.80
CA PRO A 525 -8.60 -43.43 2.70
C PRO A 525 -8.82 -44.08 4.06
N ALA A 526 -10.10 -44.35 4.33
CA ALA A 526 -10.57 -45.10 5.47
C ALA A 526 -9.90 -46.47 5.56
N CYS A 527 -9.37 -46.82 6.74
CA CYS A 527 -9.24 -48.21 7.15
C CYS A 527 -9.99 -48.39 8.47
N ARG A 528 -11.11 -49.13 8.36
CA ARG A 528 -11.85 -49.77 9.45
C ARG A 528 -10.90 -50.60 10.32
N GLY A 529 -11.22 -50.69 11.60
CA GLY A 529 -10.53 -51.57 12.53
C GLY A 529 -10.85 -53.05 12.34
N GLN A 530 -10.04 -53.88 13.00
CA GLN A 530 -10.44 -55.14 13.62
C GLN A 530 -9.32 -55.63 14.57
N THR A 531 -9.75 -56.11 15.74
CA THR A 531 -9.05 -56.98 16.73
C THR A 531 -7.83 -56.40 17.44
N SER A 532 -7.69 -56.48 18.76
CA SER A 532 -8.29 -57.34 19.80
C SER A 532 -8.73 -56.56 21.04
#